data_AF-A0A927AC68-F1
#
_entry.id   AF-A0A927AC68-F1
#
_cell.length_a   1.000
_cell.length_b   1.000
_cell.length_c   1.000
_cell.angle_alpha   90.00
_cell.angle_beta   90.00
_cell.angle_gamma   90.00
#
_symmetry.space_group_name_H-M   'P 1'
#
loop_
_entity.id
_entity.type
_entity.pdbx_description
1 polymer ?
#
loop_
_entity_poly.entity_id
_entity_poly.type
_entity_poly.pdbx_seq_one_letter_code
_entity_poly.pdbx_strand_id
1 'polypeptide(L)'
;MRFKTTLALIIGGLPLLIYPGVFLAGAMGLAAPWSGDAERLLMAVVKSALIGSISYPLVYFASLIAALVMAITQRIAIAFKISLIPLAYLLVLSLLFIVWILLNQVG
;
A
#
# COMPACT_ATOMS: atom_id res chain seq x y z
N MET A 1 16.13 -2.18 18.47
CA MET A 1 16.03 -1.54 17.13
C MET A 1 16.45 -0.08 17.23
N ARG A 2 17.02 0.50 16.16
CA ARG A 2 17.33 1.94 16.13
C ARG A 2 16.07 2.77 15.93
N PHE A 3 16.03 3.97 16.51
CA PHE A 3 14.90 4.92 16.44
C PHE A 3 14.38 5.13 15.00
N LYS A 4 15.27 5.30 14.02
CA LYS A 4 14.89 5.51 12.61
C LYS A 4 14.10 4.35 11.99
N THR A 5 14.48 3.11 12.29
CA THR A 5 13.77 1.90 11.82
C THR A 5 12.38 1.83 12.45
N THR A 6 12.29 2.08 13.75
CA THR A 6 11.00 2.11 14.47
C THR A 6 10.10 3.21 13.92
N LEU A 7 10.64 4.41 13.69
CA LEU A 7 9.88 5.54 13.14
C LEU A 7 9.34 5.24 11.75
N ALA A 8 10.14 4.64 10.86
CA ALA A 8 9.70 4.24 9.53
C ALA A 8 8.53 3.24 9.57
N LEU A 9 8.60 2.25 10.47
CA LEU A 9 7.51 1.30 10.69
C LEU A 9 6.28 1.97 11.30
N ILE A 10 6.43 2.89 12.26
CA ILE A 10 5.29 3.60 12.85
C ILE A 10 4.55 4.41 11.77
N ILE A 11 5.28 5.16 10.95
CA ILE A 11 4.68 5.96 9.86
C ILE A 11 4.01 5.04 8.84
N GLY A 12 4.67 3.94 8.45
CA GLY A 12 4.07 2.91 7.61
C GLY A 12 2.86 2.21 8.28
N GLY A 13 2.78 2.19 9.61
CA GLY A 13 1.67 1.58 10.33
C GLY A 13 0.41 2.44 10.33
N LEU A 14 0.51 3.75 10.06
CA LEU A 14 -0.61 4.69 10.18
C LEU A 14 -1.85 4.28 9.36
N PRO A 15 -1.75 3.85 8.09
CA PRO A 15 -2.92 3.44 7.33
C PRO A 15 -3.66 2.23 7.91
N LEU A 16 -3.00 1.41 8.75
CA LEU A 16 -3.67 0.26 9.38
C LEU A 16 -4.77 0.68 10.35
N LEU A 17 -4.70 1.89 10.90
CA LEU A 17 -5.73 2.43 11.79
C LEU A 17 -7.09 2.59 11.10
N ILE A 18 -7.07 2.84 9.79
CA ILE A 18 -8.28 3.00 8.96
C ILE A 18 -8.54 1.78 8.06
N TYR A 19 -7.72 0.73 8.16
CA TYR A 19 -7.76 -0.40 7.24
C TYR A 19 -9.11 -1.13 7.17
N PRO A 20 -9.87 -1.34 8.27
CA PRO A 20 -11.19 -1.96 8.15
C PRO A 20 -12.10 -1.24 7.16
N GLY A 21 -12.07 0.10 7.14
CA GLY A 21 -12.80 0.92 6.17
C GLY A 21 -12.24 0.78 4.75
N VAL A 22 -10.91 0.82 4.61
CA VAL A 22 -10.22 0.66 3.32
C VAL A 22 -10.51 -0.72 2.69
N PHE A 23 -10.51 -1.77 3.50
CA PHE A 23 -10.81 -3.13 3.06
C PHE A 23 -12.25 -3.25 2.56
N LEU A 24 -13.22 -2.74 3.34
CA LEU A 24 -14.63 -2.76 2.94
C LEU A 24 -14.85 -1.96 1.64
N ALA A 25 -14.33 -0.72 1.57
CA ALA A 25 -14.42 0.10 0.37
C ALA A 25 -13.76 -0.58 -0.85
N GLY A 26 -12.57 -1.17 -0.64
CA GLY A 26 -11.85 -1.91 -1.67
C GLY A 26 -12.61 -3.13 -2.18
N ALA A 27 -13.14 -3.95 -1.28
CA ALA A 27 -13.89 -5.15 -1.61
C ALA A 27 -15.21 -4.82 -2.31
N MET A 28 -15.93 -3.80 -1.84
CA MET A 28 -17.14 -3.29 -2.50
C MET A 28 -16.82 -2.76 -3.90
N GLY A 29 -15.75 -1.99 -4.06
CA GLY A 29 -15.31 -1.48 -5.37
C GLY A 29 -14.92 -2.57 -6.35
N LEU A 30 -14.30 -3.66 -5.88
CA LEU A 30 -13.97 -4.82 -6.72
C LEU A 30 -15.19 -5.67 -7.09
N ALA A 31 -16.20 -5.71 -6.22
CA ALA A 31 -17.45 -6.44 -6.45
C ALA A 31 -18.45 -5.66 -7.32
N ALA A 32 -18.30 -4.33 -7.42
CA ALA A 32 -19.19 -3.50 -8.20
C ALA A 32 -19.10 -3.83 -9.70
N PRO A 33 -20.24 -4.02 -10.39
CA PRO A 33 -20.24 -4.19 -11.83
C PRO A 33 -19.75 -2.91 -12.51
N TRP A 34 -18.92 -3.06 -13.53
CA TRP A 34 -18.49 -1.93 -14.35
C TRP A 34 -19.65 -1.52 -15.27
N SER A 35 -20.12 -0.29 -15.14
CA SER A 35 -21.15 0.28 -16.01
C SER A 35 -20.50 1.20 -17.06
N GLY A 36 -20.66 0.86 -18.34
CA GLY A 36 -20.23 1.69 -19.48
C GLY A 36 -18.98 1.19 -20.21
N ASP A 37 -18.68 1.83 -21.36
CA ASP A 37 -17.46 1.61 -22.15
C ASP A 37 -16.26 2.32 -21.51
N ALA A 38 -15.92 1.94 -20.27
CA ALA A 38 -14.75 2.47 -19.61
C ALA A 38 -13.48 2.02 -20.37
N GLU A 39 -12.57 2.97 -20.63
CA GLU A 39 -11.29 2.66 -21.25
C GLU A 39 -10.54 1.58 -20.46
N ARG A 40 -9.99 0.59 -21.17
CA ARG A 40 -9.29 -0.56 -20.55
C ARG A 40 -8.16 -0.12 -19.60
N LEU A 41 -7.51 1.00 -19.89
CA LEU A 41 -6.45 1.57 -19.06
C LEU A 41 -7.00 2.07 -17.72
N LEU A 42 -8.08 2.84 -17.71
CA LEU A 42 -8.75 3.28 -16.49
C LEU A 42 -9.14 2.08 -15.63
N MET A 43 -9.74 1.07 -16.24
CA MET A 43 -10.14 -0.15 -15.53
C MET A 43 -8.97 -0.88 -14.87
N ALA A 44 -7.83 -0.98 -15.56
CA ALA A 44 -6.62 -1.59 -15.01
C ALA A 44 -6.09 -0.77 -13.81
N VAL A 45 -5.99 0.55 -13.94
CA VAL A 45 -5.50 1.43 -12.86
C VAL A 45 -6.39 1.34 -11.62
N VAL A 46 -7.71 1.40 -11.77
CA VAL A 46 -8.65 1.27 -10.65
C VAL A 46 -8.51 -0.07 -9.95
N LYS A 47 -8.51 -1.18 -10.71
CA LYS A 47 -8.35 -2.52 -10.12
C LYS A 47 -7.01 -2.66 -9.39
N SER A 48 -5.93 -2.15 -9.96
CA SER A 48 -4.61 -2.14 -9.32
C SER A 48 -4.60 -1.31 -8.03
N ALA A 49 -5.24 -0.14 -8.01
CA ALA A 49 -5.34 0.69 -6.80
C ALA A 49 -6.16 -0.01 -5.69
N LEU A 50 -7.28 -0.65 -6.03
CA LEU A 50 -8.12 -1.38 -5.08
C LEU A 50 -7.40 -2.62 -4.52
N ILE A 51 -6.85 -3.48 -5.39
CA ILE A 51 -6.09 -4.66 -4.98
C ILE A 51 -4.86 -4.24 -4.17
N GLY A 52 -4.19 -3.18 -4.59
CA GLY A 52 -3.05 -2.62 -3.87
C GLY A 52 -3.42 -2.18 -2.45
N SER A 53 -4.52 -1.44 -2.31
CA SER A 53 -5.02 -0.99 -1.02
C SER A 53 -5.36 -2.15 -0.08
N ILE A 54 -6.01 -3.21 -0.60
CA ILE A 54 -6.35 -4.41 0.18
C ILE A 54 -5.11 -5.19 0.58
N SER A 55 -4.09 -5.27 -0.28
CA SER A 55 -2.86 -6.02 0.02
C SER A 55 -1.90 -5.29 0.96
N TYR A 56 -2.20 -4.03 1.33
CA TYR A 56 -1.32 -3.22 2.17
C TYR A 56 -0.92 -3.85 3.52
N PRO A 57 -1.82 -4.46 4.31
CA PRO A 57 -1.43 -5.07 5.58
C PRO A 57 -0.45 -6.22 5.38
N LEU A 58 -0.59 -7.00 4.31
CA LEU A 58 0.34 -8.08 4.00
C LEU A 58 1.76 -7.51 3.78
N VAL A 59 1.88 -6.42 3.03
CA VAL A 59 3.16 -5.74 2.79
C VAL A 59 3.73 -5.20 4.10
N TYR A 60 2.90 -4.55 4.92
CA TYR A 60 3.33 -4.00 6.21
C TYR A 60 3.82 -5.10 7.15
N PHE A 61 3.03 -6.15 7.38
CA PHE A 61 3.38 -7.22 8.32
C PHE A 61 4.59 -8.02 7.84
N ALA A 62 4.69 -8.33 6.53
CA ALA A 62 5.86 -8.99 5.98
C ALA A 62 7.14 -8.15 6.19
N SER A 63 7.06 -6.85 5.95
CA SER A 63 8.17 -5.91 6.21
C SER A 63 8.51 -5.82 7.69
N LEU A 64 7.51 -5.73 8.59
CA LEU A 64 7.71 -5.67 10.03
C LEU A 64 8.46 -6.91 10.54
N ILE A 65 7.98 -8.10 10.18
CA ILE A 65 8.60 -9.38 10.58
C ILE A 65 10.04 -9.45 10.05
N ALA A 66 10.26 -9.15 8.76
CA ALA A 66 11.59 -9.20 8.18
C ALA A 66 12.55 -8.17 8.82
N ALA A 67 12.08 -6.96 9.13
CA ALA A 67 12.88 -5.94 9.81
C ALA A 67 13.24 -6.36 11.24
N LEU A 68 12.33 -7.01 11.96
CA LEU A 68 12.58 -7.57 13.30
C LEU A 68 13.64 -8.67 13.25
N VAL A 69 13.53 -9.63 12.32
CA VAL A 69 14.53 -10.70 12.15
C VAL A 69 15.91 -10.13 11.82
N MET A 70 15.99 -9.13 10.94
CA MET A 70 17.26 -8.46 10.62
C MET A 70 17.82 -7.66 11.79
N ALA A 71 16.96 -7.07 12.63
CA ALA A 71 17.41 -6.35 13.81
C ALA A 71 17.97 -7.31 14.89
N ILE A 72 17.36 -8.49 15.07
CA ILE A 72 17.84 -9.52 16.00
C ILE A 72 19.20 -10.06 15.56
N THR A 73 19.42 -10.24 14.25
CA THR A 73 20.69 -10.70 13.67
C THR A 73 21.75 -9.59 13.55
N GLN A 74 21.57 -8.44 14.23
CA GLN A 74 22.48 -7.28 14.21
C GLN A 74 22.70 -6.65 12.82
N ARG A 75 21.86 -6.97 11.82
CA ARG A 75 21.91 -6.42 10.45
C ARG A 75 21.13 -5.12 10.33
N ILE A 76 21.50 -4.12 11.12
CA ILE A 76 20.74 -2.89 11.31
C ILE A 76 20.49 -2.09 10.01
N ALA A 77 21.48 -2.05 9.11
CA ALA A 77 21.33 -1.35 7.82
C ALA A 77 20.24 -2.01 6.93
N ILE A 78 20.15 -3.33 6.97
CA ILE A 78 19.16 -4.10 6.20
C ILE A 78 17.78 -3.94 6.86
N ALA A 79 17.71 -4.04 8.18
CA ALA A 79 16.46 -3.79 8.93
C ALA A 79 15.86 -2.41 8.59
N PHE A 80 16.71 -1.39 8.48
CA PHE A 80 16.28 -0.05 8.06
C PHE A 80 15.75 -0.04 6.61
N LYS A 81 16.48 -0.61 5.64
CA LYS A 81 15.99 -0.68 4.25
C LYS A 81 14.64 -1.40 4.14
N ILE A 82 14.47 -2.51 4.85
CA ILE A 82 13.21 -3.25 4.91
C ILE A 82 12.10 -2.37 5.50
N SER A 83 12.35 -1.65 6.59
CA SER A 83 11.34 -0.75 7.18
C SER A 83 10.84 0.37 6.26
N LEU A 84 11.53 0.65 5.16
CA LEU A 84 11.09 1.62 4.15
C LEU A 84 10.14 1.01 3.10
N ILE A 85 10.01 -0.32 3.02
CA ILE A 85 9.15 -1.00 2.04
C ILE A 85 7.69 -0.54 2.13
N PRO A 86 7.05 -0.45 3.32
CA PRO A 86 5.66 0.01 3.40
C PRO A 86 5.50 1.46 2.90
N LEU A 87 6.48 2.32 3.18
CA LEU A 87 6.48 3.71 2.70
C LEU A 87 6.61 3.79 1.18
N ALA A 88 7.54 3.03 0.60
CA ALA A 88 7.69 2.94 -0.85
C ALA A 88 6.43 2.38 -1.51
N TYR A 89 5.79 1.39 -0.89
CA TYR A 89 4.52 0.83 -1.35
C TYR A 89 3.40 1.88 -1.34
N LEU A 90 3.28 2.66 -0.26
CA LEU A 90 2.32 3.75 -0.18
C LEU A 90 2.57 4.81 -1.27
N LEU A 91 3.83 5.15 -1.56
CA LEU A 91 4.15 6.06 -2.67
C LEU A 91 3.65 5.53 -4.02
N VAL A 92 3.87 4.24 -4.32
CA VAL A 92 3.37 3.62 -5.54
C VAL A 92 1.85 3.63 -5.57
N LEU A 93 1.20 3.33 -4.44
CA LEU A 93 -0.26 3.33 -4.33
C LEU A 93 -0.83 4.75 -4.54
N SER A 94 -0.20 5.77 -3.96
CA SER A 94 -0.57 7.18 -4.18
C SER A 94 -0.43 7.59 -5.64
N LEU A 95 0.62 7.12 -6.34
CA LEU A 95 0.77 7.37 -7.78
C LEU A 95 -0.37 6.72 -8.58
N LEU A 96 -0.80 5.50 -8.23
CA LEU A 96 -1.96 4.87 -8.88
C LEU A 96 -3.24 5.69 -8.70
N PHE A 97 -3.48 6.24 -7.51
CA PHE A 97 -4.63 7.12 -7.27
C PHE A 97 -4.52 8.43 -8.05
N ILE A 98 -3.33 9.02 -8.17
CA ILE A 98 -3.12 10.22 -8.99
C ILE A 98 -3.42 9.92 -10.46
N VAL A 99 -2.88 8.81 -11.00
CA VAL A 99 -3.14 8.40 -12.39
C VAL A 99 -4.64 8.14 -12.61
N TRP A 100 -5.32 7.51 -11.65
CA TRP A 100 -6.76 7.33 -11.72
C TRP A 100 -7.49 8.68 -11.82
N ILE A 101 -7.21 9.62 -10.93
CA ILE A 101 -7.84 10.95 -10.94
C ILE A 101 -7.64 11.64 -12.29
N LEU A 102 -6.43 11.60 -12.83
CA LEU A 102 -6.10 12.22 -14.12
C LEU A 102 -6.87 11.58 -15.28
N LEU A 103 -6.92 10.24 -15.35
CA LEU A 103 -7.65 9.54 -16.40
C LEU A 103 -9.16 9.82 -16.32
N ASN A 104 -9.70 9.94 -15.10
CA ASN A 104 -11.13 10.20 -14.89
C ASN A 104 -11.55 11.65 -15.21
N GLN A 105 -10.60 12.57 -15.44
CA GLN A 105 -10.89 13.94 -15.88
C GLN A 105 -10.86 14.10 -17.41
N VAL A 106 -10.26 13.14 -18.12
CA VAL A 106 -10.04 13.19 -19.57
C VAL A 106 -11.05 12.31 -20.33
N GLY A 107 -11.63 11.31 -19.66
CA GLY A 107 -12.67 10.41 -20.20
C GLY A 107 -14.10 10.86 -19.94
#